data_AF-A0A957UL27-F1
#
_entry.id   AF-A0A957UL27-F1
#
_cell.length_a   1.000
_cell.length_b   1.000
_cell.length_c   1.000
_cell.angle_alpha   90.00
_cell.angle_beta   90.00
_cell.angle_gamma   90.00
#
_symmetry.space_group_name_H-M   'P 1'
#
loop_
_entity.id
_entity.type
_entity.pdbx_description
1 polymer ?
#
loop_
_entity_poly.entity_id
_entity_poly.type
_entity_poly.pdbx_seq_one_letter_code
_entity_poly.pdbx_strand_id
1 'polypeptide(L)'
;IGACEAEYSELVRQPTAGDVRIADWQLLEQRLRQQQHGLLDGFVHHRHGLLEQLARFVHDGLLRSMAEADYGMNVEEHLAALRAIHAGNIPVPIVWEPREVLELVRWSQPDGPNGRGEGKDAGRDGHLQRAFACTALLLIAAEPENSGRLMGSEKDSIIQLIGSVLALDLKLQRPALRLLSERILTLDLGDAELPFFALGILLLAAMLPHIEPEHLGKLGEWVLAEEARLREELMHAWRPPTEQWLFGLVSHNNYQESWQATTVSILEKVIPALPLSEALVLRNIIERIGM
;
A
#
# COMPACT_ATOMS: atom_id res chain seq x y z
N ILE A 1 28.40 3.04 -14.79
CA ILE A 1 27.52 4.23 -14.77
C ILE A 1 26.57 4.08 -15.95
N GLY A 2 25.36 3.60 -15.68
CA GLY A 2 24.36 3.34 -16.72
C GLY A 2 23.79 4.65 -17.27
N ALA A 3 23.27 4.65 -18.50
CA ALA A 3 22.65 5.84 -19.11
C ALA A 3 21.53 6.46 -18.23
N CYS A 4 20.83 5.65 -17.43
CA CYS A 4 19.84 6.11 -16.44
C CYS A 4 20.42 6.83 -15.22
N GLU A 5 21.63 6.49 -14.75
CA GLU A 5 22.25 7.23 -13.63
C GLU A 5 22.62 8.65 -14.06
N ALA A 6 22.91 8.87 -15.34
CA ALA A 6 23.22 10.19 -15.88
C ALA A 6 21.96 11.07 -16.05
N GLU A 7 20.87 10.54 -16.64
CA GLU A 7 19.61 11.28 -16.77
C GLU A 7 18.96 11.59 -15.39
N TYR A 8 19.09 10.68 -14.42
CA TYR A 8 18.60 10.91 -13.06
C TYR A 8 19.50 11.88 -12.27
N SER A 9 20.82 11.81 -12.44
CA SER A 9 21.75 12.78 -11.81
C SER A 9 21.51 14.21 -12.30
N GLU A 10 21.05 14.40 -13.55
CA GLU A 10 20.66 15.72 -14.05
C GLU A 10 19.33 16.22 -13.44
N LEU A 11 18.40 15.32 -13.12
CA LEU A 11 17.12 15.66 -12.48
C LEU A 11 17.24 16.01 -10.99
N VAL A 12 18.21 15.41 -10.29
CA VAL A 12 18.43 15.58 -8.84
C VAL A 12 19.56 16.57 -8.51
N ARG A 13 20.27 17.12 -9.52
CA ARG A 13 21.35 18.09 -9.25
C ARG A 13 20.81 19.35 -8.55
N GLN A 14 21.53 19.83 -7.54
CA GLN A 14 21.21 21.11 -6.92
C GLN A 14 21.32 22.25 -7.95
N PRO A 15 20.33 23.16 -8.01
CA PRO A 15 20.34 24.27 -8.97
C PRO A 15 21.61 25.13 -8.83
N THR A 16 22.26 25.38 -9.95
CA THR A 16 23.40 26.27 -10.07
C THR A 16 22.96 27.70 -10.35
N ALA A 17 23.83 28.69 -10.12
CA ALA A 17 23.51 30.09 -10.40
C ALA A 17 23.15 30.39 -11.88
N GLY A 18 23.48 29.47 -12.81
CA GLY A 18 23.13 29.58 -14.24
C GLY A 18 21.72 29.10 -14.57
N ASP A 19 21.08 28.35 -13.68
CA ASP A 19 19.78 27.71 -13.90
C ASP A 19 18.62 28.71 -13.82
N VAL A 20 18.81 29.85 -13.16
CA VAL A 20 17.80 30.91 -12.90
C VAL A 20 17.21 31.58 -14.16
N ARG A 21 17.68 31.25 -15.38
CA ARG A 21 17.28 31.95 -16.62
C ARG A 21 16.42 31.17 -17.63
N ILE A 22 16.02 29.94 -17.37
CA ILE A 22 15.10 29.19 -18.26
C ILE A 22 13.68 29.30 -17.71
N ALA A 23 12.73 29.72 -18.55
CA ALA A 23 11.36 30.08 -18.19
C ALA A 23 10.43 28.90 -17.79
N ASP A 24 10.97 27.71 -17.52
CA ASP A 24 10.20 26.46 -17.31
C ASP A 24 10.51 25.79 -15.95
N TRP A 25 10.79 26.58 -14.90
CA TRP A 25 10.99 26.02 -13.56
C TRP A 25 9.66 25.64 -12.92
N GLN A 26 9.28 24.37 -13.04
CA GLN A 26 8.36 23.74 -12.10
C GLN A 26 9.10 23.31 -10.85
N LEU A 27 8.48 23.54 -9.68
CA LEU A 27 8.98 23.04 -8.40
C LEU A 27 9.17 21.52 -8.48
N LEU A 28 10.23 20.99 -7.86
CA LEU A 28 10.53 19.55 -7.86
C LEU A 28 9.29 18.72 -7.46
N GLU A 29 8.56 19.19 -6.45
CA GLU A 29 7.30 18.60 -5.99
C GLU A 29 6.26 18.50 -7.11
N GLN A 30 6.09 19.55 -7.91
CA GLN A 30 5.13 19.55 -9.02
C GLN A 30 5.52 18.53 -10.09
N ARG A 31 6.82 18.41 -10.40
CA ARG A 31 7.33 17.42 -11.36
C ARG A 31 7.14 16.00 -10.86
N LEU A 32 7.47 15.73 -9.60
CA LEU A 32 7.26 14.42 -8.96
C LEU A 32 5.78 14.03 -8.97
N ARG A 33 4.88 14.97 -8.62
CA ARG A 33 3.44 14.74 -8.69
C ARG A 33 2.98 14.44 -10.11
N GLN A 34 3.41 15.20 -11.11
CA GLN A 34 3.04 14.95 -12.50
C GLN A 34 3.51 13.56 -12.99
N GLN A 35 4.72 13.16 -12.60
CA GLN A 35 5.24 11.83 -12.90
C GLN A 35 4.40 10.72 -12.24
N GLN A 36 4.06 10.87 -10.95
CA GLN A 36 3.17 9.94 -10.25
C GLN A 36 1.81 9.84 -10.95
N HIS A 37 1.20 10.97 -11.31
CA HIS A 37 -0.07 10.97 -12.04
C HIS A 37 0.05 10.27 -13.40
N GLY A 38 1.11 10.53 -14.16
CA GLY A 38 1.35 9.88 -15.46
C GLY A 38 1.52 8.37 -15.35
N LEU A 39 2.18 7.88 -14.29
CA LEU A 39 2.31 6.45 -14.02
C LEU A 39 0.98 5.82 -13.57
N LEU A 40 0.14 6.54 -12.83
CA LEU A 40 -1.05 5.98 -12.20
C LEU A 40 -2.35 6.23 -12.98
N ASP A 41 -2.34 7.04 -14.04
CA ASP A 41 -3.53 7.46 -14.78
C ASP A 41 -4.41 6.26 -15.18
N GLY A 42 -3.82 5.17 -15.67
CA GLY A 42 -4.54 3.95 -16.06
C GLY A 42 -5.27 3.20 -14.93
N PHE A 43 -4.97 3.52 -13.66
CA PHE A 43 -5.52 2.86 -12.48
C PHE A 43 -6.60 3.68 -11.76
N VAL A 44 -6.64 5.00 -11.95
CA VAL A 44 -7.54 5.89 -11.20
C VAL A 44 -8.95 5.97 -11.83
N HIS A 45 -9.12 5.62 -13.11
CA HIS A 45 -10.38 5.83 -13.86
C HIS A 45 -11.50 4.77 -13.67
N HIS A 46 -11.40 3.82 -12.74
CA HIS A 46 -12.39 2.73 -12.60
C HIS A 46 -13.61 3.15 -11.77
N ARG A 47 -14.85 2.77 -12.15
CA ARG A 47 -16.08 3.28 -11.50
C ARG A 47 -16.35 2.81 -10.06
N HIS A 48 -16.03 1.56 -9.72
CA HIS A 48 -16.42 0.95 -8.44
C HIS A 48 -15.24 0.87 -7.46
N GLY A 49 -15.44 1.39 -6.24
CA GLY A 49 -14.45 1.33 -5.17
C GLY A 49 -14.30 -0.07 -4.58
N LEU A 50 -13.15 -0.35 -3.98
CA LEU A 50 -12.87 -1.66 -3.36
C LEU A 50 -13.88 -1.99 -2.24
N LEU A 51 -14.23 -1.02 -1.40
CA LEU A 51 -15.17 -1.21 -0.30
C LEU A 51 -16.55 -1.65 -0.80
N GLU A 52 -17.07 -0.99 -1.84
CA GLU A 52 -18.34 -1.35 -2.48
C GLU A 52 -18.35 -2.79 -3.00
N GLN A 53 -17.22 -3.23 -3.57
CA GLN A 53 -17.09 -4.59 -4.09
C GLN A 53 -16.98 -5.63 -2.97
N LEU A 54 -16.21 -5.35 -1.92
CA LEU A 54 -16.10 -6.20 -0.75
C LEU A 54 -17.43 -6.32 0.00
N ALA A 55 -18.20 -5.24 0.10
CA ALA A 55 -19.50 -5.21 0.77
C ALA A 55 -20.50 -6.24 0.21
N ARG A 56 -20.36 -6.65 -1.06
CA ARG A 56 -21.19 -7.70 -1.69
C ARG A 56 -20.93 -9.10 -1.13
N PHE A 57 -19.77 -9.32 -0.52
CA PHE A 57 -19.35 -10.60 0.05
C PHE A 57 -19.29 -10.57 1.58
N VAL A 58 -19.18 -9.39 2.18
CA VAL A 58 -19.19 -9.20 3.63
C VAL A 58 -20.64 -9.12 4.11
N HIS A 59 -21.16 -10.21 4.66
CA HIS A 59 -22.49 -10.24 5.25
C HIS A 59 -22.47 -9.92 6.75
N ASP A 60 -23.65 -9.69 7.33
CA ASP A 60 -23.80 -9.28 8.74
C ASP A 60 -23.10 -10.21 9.74
N GLY A 61 -23.13 -11.52 9.49
CA GLY A 61 -22.40 -12.51 10.30
C GLY A 61 -20.88 -12.27 10.36
N LEU A 62 -20.26 -11.81 9.26
CA LEU A 62 -18.83 -11.45 9.25
C LEU A 62 -18.60 -10.15 10.01
N LEU A 63 -19.47 -9.16 9.83
CA LEU A 63 -19.39 -7.90 10.59
C LEU A 63 -19.52 -8.14 12.10
N ARG A 64 -20.38 -9.09 12.51
CA ARG A 64 -20.51 -9.49 13.92
C ARG A 64 -19.25 -10.19 14.42
N SER A 65 -18.67 -11.11 13.65
CA SER A 65 -17.38 -11.75 13.99
C SER A 65 -16.28 -10.71 14.23
N MET A 66 -16.20 -9.72 13.34
CA MET A 66 -15.28 -8.59 13.50
C MET A 66 -15.59 -7.76 14.74
N ALA A 67 -16.86 -7.49 15.03
CA ALA A 67 -17.26 -6.72 16.21
C ALA A 67 -16.89 -7.41 17.53
N GLU A 68 -16.80 -8.74 17.53
CA GLU A 68 -16.37 -9.55 18.67
C GLU A 68 -14.84 -9.57 18.86
N ALA A 69 -14.08 -8.96 17.94
CA ALA A 69 -12.62 -8.94 17.95
C ALA A 69 -12.04 -8.32 19.24
N ASP A 70 -12.71 -7.39 19.91
CA ASP A 70 -12.23 -6.81 21.18
C ASP A 70 -12.69 -7.64 22.39
N TYR A 71 -12.44 -8.95 22.37
CA TYR A 71 -12.85 -9.91 23.41
C TYR A 71 -14.35 -9.86 23.74
N GLY A 72 -15.18 -9.52 22.75
CA GLY A 72 -16.62 -9.34 22.93
C GLY A 72 -17.03 -8.11 23.75
N MET A 73 -16.15 -7.13 23.96
CA MET A 73 -16.52 -5.83 24.54
C MET A 73 -17.22 -4.96 23.50
N ASN A 74 -18.24 -4.19 23.91
CA ASN A 74 -18.95 -3.20 23.07
C ASN A 74 -19.36 -3.71 21.67
N VAL A 75 -19.74 -4.99 21.57
CA VAL A 75 -20.00 -5.66 20.27
C VAL A 75 -21.07 -4.94 19.47
N GLU A 76 -22.13 -4.44 20.11
CA GLU A 76 -23.23 -3.80 19.38
C GLU A 76 -22.82 -2.41 18.86
N GLU A 77 -21.98 -1.67 19.58
CA GLU A 77 -21.42 -0.40 19.14
C GLU A 77 -20.42 -0.59 17.99
N HIS A 78 -19.52 -1.58 18.11
CA HIS A 78 -18.63 -1.99 17.03
C HIS A 78 -19.41 -2.41 15.79
N LEU A 79 -20.43 -3.27 15.94
CA LEU A 79 -21.25 -3.77 14.84
C LEU A 79 -22.03 -2.64 14.16
N ALA A 80 -22.58 -1.70 14.93
CA ALA A 80 -23.27 -0.53 14.37
C ALA A 80 -22.31 0.32 13.52
N ALA A 81 -21.10 0.57 14.01
CA ALA A 81 -20.10 1.33 13.26
C ALA A 81 -19.61 0.57 12.01
N LEU A 82 -19.37 -0.74 12.11
CA LEU A 82 -18.97 -1.58 10.99
C LEU A 82 -20.06 -1.66 9.90
N ARG A 83 -21.34 -1.72 10.28
CA ARG A 83 -22.48 -1.64 9.34
C ARG A 83 -22.54 -0.29 8.63
N ALA A 84 -22.24 0.81 9.33
CA ALA A 84 -22.19 2.13 8.71
C ALA A 84 -21.07 2.21 7.66
N ILE A 85 -19.88 1.70 7.97
CA ILE A 85 -18.75 1.60 7.04
C ILE A 85 -19.10 0.69 5.86
N HIS A 86 -19.73 -0.45 6.11
CA HIS A 86 -20.19 -1.38 5.07
C HIS A 86 -21.16 -0.71 4.07
N ALA A 87 -22.01 0.19 4.56
CA ALA A 87 -22.89 1.02 3.75
C ALA A 87 -22.19 2.21 3.05
N GLY A 88 -20.87 2.37 3.23
CA GLY A 88 -20.06 3.42 2.61
C GLY A 88 -19.85 4.67 3.48
N ASN A 89 -20.30 4.69 4.74
CA ASN A 89 -20.11 5.83 5.63
C ASN A 89 -18.76 5.72 6.35
N ILE A 90 -17.75 6.43 5.85
CA ILE A 90 -16.43 6.51 6.47
C ILE A 90 -16.49 7.50 7.66
N PRO A 91 -16.06 7.10 8.87
CA PRO A 91 -16.16 7.95 10.06
C PRO A 91 -15.11 9.08 10.04
N VAL A 92 -15.59 10.31 10.23
CA VAL A 92 -14.77 11.52 10.32
C VAL A 92 -15.29 12.42 11.46
N PRO A 93 -14.55 12.58 12.57
CA PRO A 93 -13.37 11.81 12.93
C PRO A 93 -13.72 10.36 13.31
N ILE A 94 -12.74 9.46 13.22
CA ILE A 94 -12.86 8.11 13.75
C ILE A 94 -12.89 8.12 15.29
N VAL A 95 -13.82 7.32 15.83
CA VAL A 95 -13.99 7.06 17.27
C VAL A 95 -13.43 5.68 17.62
N TRP A 96 -13.39 5.36 18.92
CA TRP A 96 -12.76 4.13 19.43
C TRP A 96 -13.32 2.87 18.77
N GLU A 97 -14.64 2.82 18.60
CA GLU A 97 -15.37 1.60 18.30
C GLU A 97 -15.02 0.99 16.93
N PRO A 98 -15.20 1.65 15.78
CA PRO A 98 -14.75 1.05 14.53
C PRO A 98 -13.22 0.89 14.52
N ARG A 99 -12.46 1.81 15.13
CA ARG A 99 -10.99 1.78 15.09
C ARG A 99 -10.42 0.51 15.69
N GLU A 100 -10.81 0.18 16.91
CA GLU A 100 -10.22 -0.93 17.68
C GLU A 100 -10.37 -2.26 16.92
N VAL A 101 -11.61 -2.62 16.57
CA VAL A 101 -11.87 -3.90 15.90
C VAL A 101 -11.29 -3.96 14.49
N LEU A 102 -11.27 -2.84 13.74
CA LEU A 102 -10.63 -2.80 12.42
C LEU A 102 -9.11 -3.02 12.54
N GLU A 103 -8.46 -2.36 13.50
CA GLU A 103 -7.03 -2.53 13.73
C GLU A 103 -6.72 -3.95 14.22
N LEU A 104 -7.51 -4.53 15.13
CA LEU A 104 -7.36 -5.91 15.58
C LEU A 104 -7.56 -6.92 14.45
N VAL A 105 -8.59 -6.75 13.61
CA VAL A 105 -8.88 -7.64 12.49
C VAL A 105 -7.79 -7.57 11.40
N ARG A 106 -7.17 -6.41 11.18
CA ARG A 106 -5.98 -6.28 10.32
C ARG A 106 -4.87 -7.26 10.74
N TRP A 107 -4.74 -7.54 12.05
CA TRP A 107 -3.73 -8.45 12.57
C TRP A 107 -4.05 -9.96 12.44
N SER A 108 -5.21 -10.31 11.88
CA SER A 108 -5.62 -11.71 11.71
C SER A 108 -4.72 -12.49 10.75
N GLN A 109 -4.66 -13.81 10.95
CA GLN A 109 -3.94 -14.78 10.12
C GLN A 109 -4.90 -15.87 9.63
N PRO A 110 -5.68 -15.63 8.56
CA PRO A 110 -6.72 -16.54 8.09
C PRO A 110 -6.20 -17.94 7.71
N ASP A 111 -4.93 -18.06 7.30
CA ASP A 111 -4.29 -19.33 6.93
C ASP A 111 -3.42 -19.94 8.05
N GLY A 112 -3.33 -19.27 9.20
CA GLY A 112 -2.42 -19.64 10.29
C GLY A 112 -2.99 -20.73 11.20
N PRO A 113 -2.17 -21.70 11.66
CA PRO A 113 -2.64 -22.83 12.47
C PRO A 113 -3.14 -22.45 13.88
N ASN A 114 -2.81 -21.26 14.39
CA ASN A 114 -3.18 -20.77 15.73
C ASN A 114 -3.62 -19.28 15.73
N GLY A 115 -4.06 -18.75 14.59
CA GLY A 115 -4.52 -17.35 14.51
C GLY A 115 -5.86 -17.16 15.24
N ARG A 116 -6.38 -15.92 15.29
CA ARG A 116 -7.83 -15.67 15.33
C ARG A 116 -8.48 -16.23 14.05
N GLY A 117 -8.43 -17.55 13.91
CA GLY A 117 -8.60 -18.31 12.67
C GLY A 117 -8.90 -19.78 12.95
N GLU A 118 -9.28 -20.14 14.17
CA GLU A 118 -10.00 -21.38 14.42
C GLU A 118 -11.50 -21.11 14.24
N GLY A 119 -12.14 -21.77 13.28
CA GLY A 119 -13.57 -21.62 13.02
C GLY A 119 -13.92 -20.54 12.00
N LYS A 120 -14.78 -19.57 12.38
CA LYS A 120 -15.44 -18.62 11.46
C LYS A 120 -14.53 -17.54 10.88
N ASP A 121 -13.31 -17.41 11.42
CA ASP A 121 -12.34 -16.40 11.00
C ASP A 121 -11.18 -17.02 10.18
N ALA A 122 -11.32 -18.29 9.78
CA ALA A 122 -10.35 -19.03 8.98
C ALA A 122 -10.59 -18.86 7.47
N GLY A 123 -9.53 -19.05 6.69
CA GLY A 123 -9.56 -19.14 5.24
C GLY A 123 -10.32 -18.00 4.58
N ARG A 124 -11.30 -18.35 3.74
CA ARG A 124 -12.02 -17.38 2.91
C ARG A 124 -12.70 -16.26 3.71
N ASP A 125 -13.36 -16.60 4.81
CA ASP A 125 -14.11 -15.64 5.63
C ASP A 125 -13.16 -14.72 6.39
N GLY A 126 -12.07 -15.26 6.94
CA GLY A 126 -11.00 -14.47 7.54
C GLY A 126 -10.37 -13.49 6.55
N HIS A 127 -10.12 -13.91 5.31
CA HIS A 127 -9.62 -13.00 4.27
C HIS A 127 -10.61 -11.91 3.90
N LEU A 128 -11.92 -12.20 3.86
CA LEU A 128 -12.95 -11.18 3.62
C LEU A 128 -12.94 -10.13 4.73
N GLN A 129 -12.92 -10.56 5.99
CA GLN A 129 -12.87 -9.67 7.14
C GLN A 129 -11.60 -8.80 7.12
N ARG A 130 -10.43 -9.41 6.90
CA ARG A 130 -9.14 -8.69 6.85
C ARG A 130 -9.06 -7.72 5.67
N ALA A 131 -9.53 -8.13 4.48
CA ALA A 131 -9.58 -7.25 3.31
C ALA A 131 -10.51 -6.05 3.55
N PHE A 132 -11.70 -6.28 4.13
CA PHE A 132 -12.62 -5.23 4.51
C PHE A 132 -12.01 -4.28 5.54
N ALA A 133 -11.39 -4.83 6.59
CA ALA A 133 -10.76 -4.03 7.64
C ALA A 133 -9.63 -3.13 7.09
N CYS A 134 -8.71 -3.70 6.32
CA CYS A 134 -7.60 -2.95 5.73
C CYS A 134 -8.09 -1.88 4.73
N THR A 135 -9.12 -2.20 3.95
CA THR A 135 -9.75 -1.23 3.04
C THR A 135 -10.35 -0.06 3.80
N ALA A 136 -11.12 -0.33 4.86
CA ALA A 136 -11.72 0.69 5.69
C ALA A 136 -10.65 1.55 6.38
N LEU A 137 -9.60 0.95 6.94
CA LEU A 137 -8.49 1.69 7.58
C LEU A 137 -7.77 2.64 6.61
N LEU A 138 -7.52 2.21 5.36
CA LEU A 138 -6.90 3.06 4.33
C LEU A 138 -7.82 4.23 3.93
N LEU A 139 -9.13 3.99 3.82
CA LEU A 139 -10.10 5.05 3.55
C LEU A 139 -10.22 6.03 4.72
N ILE A 140 -10.22 5.52 5.95
CA ILE A 140 -10.23 6.34 7.17
C ILE A 140 -8.96 7.20 7.26
N ALA A 141 -7.80 6.63 6.96
CA ALA A 141 -6.51 7.33 6.97
C ALA A 141 -6.44 8.43 5.89
N ALA A 142 -7.21 8.28 4.80
CA ALA A 142 -7.30 9.29 3.75
C ALA A 142 -7.96 10.60 4.20
N GLU A 143 -8.75 10.57 5.27
CA GLU A 143 -9.47 11.74 5.79
C GLU A 143 -8.55 12.60 6.68
N PRO A 144 -8.31 13.88 6.35
CA PRO A 144 -7.37 14.73 7.09
C PRO A 144 -7.65 14.84 8.60
N GLU A 145 -8.92 14.86 9.00
CA GLU A 145 -9.37 14.94 10.39
C GLU A 145 -9.02 13.69 11.22
N ASN A 146 -8.64 12.60 10.54
CA ASN A 146 -8.17 11.35 11.14
C ASN A 146 -6.65 11.25 11.26
N SER A 147 -5.90 12.28 10.85
CA SER A 147 -4.45 12.32 10.99
C SER A 147 -4.01 12.06 12.44
N GLY A 148 -3.12 11.07 12.62
CA GLY A 148 -2.60 10.66 13.92
C GLY A 148 -3.59 9.92 14.84
N ARG A 149 -4.78 9.52 14.36
CA ARG A 149 -5.79 8.82 15.19
C ARG A 149 -5.68 7.29 15.15
N LEU A 150 -5.04 6.73 14.12
CA LEU A 150 -4.79 5.28 13.99
C LEU A 150 -3.52 4.89 14.76
N MET A 151 -3.49 3.69 15.34
CA MET A 151 -2.35 3.21 16.13
C MET A 151 -1.36 2.37 15.32
N GLY A 152 -1.72 1.95 14.11
CA GLY A 152 -0.82 1.27 13.16
C GLY A 152 -0.52 2.06 11.89
N SER A 153 0.52 1.61 11.18
CA SER A 153 0.99 2.18 9.91
C SER A 153 0.12 1.71 8.73
N GLU A 154 -0.04 2.54 7.69
CA GLU A 154 -0.80 2.14 6.49
C GLU A 154 -0.10 0.99 5.76
N LYS A 155 1.24 0.91 5.79
CA LYS A 155 2.02 -0.21 5.23
C LYS A 155 1.57 -1.58 5.76
N ASP A 156 1.12 -1.64 7.02
CA ASP A 156 0.63 -2.87 7.64
C ASP A 156 -0.73 -3.25 7.04
N SER A 157 -1.59 -2.27 6.78
CA SER A 157 -2.87 -2.46 6.09
C SER A 157 -2.66 -2.85 4.63
N ILE A 158 -1.68 -2.25 3.93
CA ILE A 158 -1.40 -2.51 2.51
C ILE A 158 -1.03 -3.98 2.29
N ILE A 159 -0.03 -4.50 3.01
CA ILE A 159 0.43 -5.88 2.78
C ILE A 159 -0.63 -6.91 3.13
N GLN A 160 -1.39 -6.66 4.20
CA GLN A 160 -2.49 -7.54 4.60
C GLN A 160 -3.65 -7.50 3.61
N LEU A 161 -3.94 -6.32 3.04
CA LEU A 161 -4.90 -6.17 1.96
C LEU A 161 -4.47 -6.96 0.73
N ILE A 162 -3.21 -6.80 0.29
CA ILE A 162 -2.67 -7.52 -0.88
C ILE A 162 -2.80 -9.03 -0.68
N GLY A 163 -2.31 -9.56 0.46
CA GLY A 163 -2.38 -10.98 0.75
C GLY A 163 -3.82 -11.51 0.72
N SER A 164 -4.76 -10.76 1.27
CA SER A 164 -6.17 -11.17 1.31
C SER A 164 -6.85 -11.07 -0.07
N VAL A 165 -6.62 -9.99 -0.81
CA VAL A 165 -7.18 -9.80 -2.16
C VAL A 165 -6.71 -10.90 -3.12
N LEU A 166 -5.46 -11.33 -3.01
CA LEU A 166 -4.92 -12.43 -3.81
C LEU A 166 -5.49 -13.79 -3.41
N ALA A 167 -5.67 -14.05 -2.12
CA ALA A 167 -6.25 -15.30 -1.63
C ALA A 167 -7.74 -15.48 -1.97
N LEU A 168 -8.49 -14.37 -2.10
CA LEU A 168 -9.93 -14.41 -2.34
C LEU A 168 -10.34 -14.79 -3.78
N ASP A 169 -9.45 -14.59 -4.76
CA ASP A 169 -9.73 -14.80 -6.20
C ASP A 169 -11.02 -14.15 -6.73
N LEU A 170 -11.39 -12.99 -6.16
CA LEU A 170 -12.62 -12.25 -6.52
C LEU A 170 -12.39 -11.15 -7.56
N LYS A 171 -11.24 -11.18 -8.26
CA LYS A 171 -10.81 -10.12 -9.19
C LYS A 171 -10.71 -8.72 -8.54
N LEU A 172 -10.37 -8.68 -7.25
CA LEU A 172 -10.29 -7.44 -6.45
C LEU A 172 -8.95 -6.70 -6.58
N GLN A 173 -8.00 -7.21 -7.37
CA GLN A 173 -6.67 -6.60 -7.55
C GLN A 173 -6.78 -5.19 -8.14
N ARG A 174 -7.63 -5.01 -9.17
CA ARG A 174 -7.81 -3.72 -9.84
C ARG A 174 -8.44 -2.64 -8.94
N PRO A 175 -9.53 -2.89 -8.20
CA PRO A 175 -10.04 -1.89 -7.27
C PRO A 175 -9.12 -1.65 -6.06
N ALA A 176 -8.36 -2.65 -5.61
CA ALA A 176 -7.32 -2.43 -4.59
C ALA A 176 -6.19 -1.54 -5.12
N LEU A 177 -5.74 -1.78 -6.36
CA LEU A 177 -4.74 -0.96 -7.03
C LEU A 177 -5.20 0.48 -7.17
N ARG A 178 -6.48 0.70 -7.53
CA ARG A 178 -7.09 2.03 -7.56
C ARG A 178 -7.03 2.71 -6.20
N LEU A 179 -7.46 2.02 -5.13
CA LEU A 179 -7.43 2.57 -3.77
C LEU A 179 -6.03 3.05 -3.39
N LEU A 180 -5.00 2.22 -3.61
CA LEU A 180 -3.62 2.60 -3.29
C LEU A 180 -3.12 3.75 -4.17
N SER A 181 -3.48 3.75 -5.45
CA SER A 181 -3.10 4.78 -6.42
C SER A 181 -3.74 6.13 -6.10
N GLU A 182 -5.00 6.16 -5.65
CA GLU A 182 -5.66 7.38 -5.19
C GLU A 182 -5.05 7.86 -3.87
N ARG A 183 -4.82 6.95 -2.92
CA ARG A 183 -4.26 7.30 -1.61
C ARG A 183 -2.85 7.89 -1.71
N ILE A 184 -1.96 7.27 -2.48
CA ILE A 184 -0.55 7.74 -2.56
C ILE A 184 -0.45 9.18 -3.10
N LEU A 185 -1.36 9.59 -3.98
CA LEU A 185 -1.39 10.95 -4.53
C LEU A 185 -1.77 12.03 -3.49
N THR A 186 -2.33 11.62 -2.35
CA THR A 186 -2.70 12.51 -1.23
C THR A 186 -1.62 12.58 -0.13
N LEU A 187 -0.65 11.66 -0.13
CA LEU A 187 0.41 11.61 0.88
C LEU A 187 1.41 12.73 0.69
N ASP A 188 1.98 13.25 1.77
CA ASP A 188 3.10 14.20 1.72
C ASP A 188 4.33 13.56 1.06
N LEU A 189 5.12 14.35 0.32
CA LEU A 189 6.31 13.81 -0.35
C LEU A 189 7.40 13.37 0.64
N GLY A 190 7.42 13.89 1.87
CA GLY A 190 8.32 13.43 2.93
C GLY A 190 7.78 12.24 3.73
N ASP A 191 6.62 11.68 3.38
CA ASP A 191 6.00 10.60 4.14
C ASP A 191 6.79 9.29 3.99
N ALA A 192 7.23 8.73 5.12
CA ALA A 192 8.00 7.49 5.20
C ALA A 192 7.28 6.27 4.60
N GLU A 193 5.96 6.33 4.44
CA GLU A 193 5.14 5.26 3.89
C GLU A 193 5.09 5.24 2.35
N LEU A 194 5.51 6.32 1.67
CA LEU A 194 5.44 6.43 0.21
C LEU A 194 6.04 5.23 -0.56
N PRO A 195 7.26 4.75 -0.23
CA PRO A 195 7.82 3.59 -0.94
C PRO A 195 7.02 2.30 -0.73
N PHE A 196 6.32 2.15 0.39
CA PHE A 196 5.45 0.99 0.63
C PHE A 196 4.19 1.05 -0.23
N PHE A 197 3.62 2.23 -0.45
CA PHE A 197 2.54 2.41 -1.42
C PHE A 197 3.01 2.11 -2.85
N ALA A 198 4.16 2.65 -3.26
CA ALA A 198 4.72 2.38 -4.59
C ALA A 198 4.95 0.88 -4.80
N LEU A 199 5.52 0.18 -3.82
CA LEU A 199 5.71 -1.27 -3.89
C LEU A 199 4.36 -2.01 -3.91
N GLY A 200 3.39 -1.64 -3.07
CA GLY A 200 2.07 -2.24 -3.06
C GLY A 200 1.33 -2.10 -4.41
N ILE A 201 1.47 -0.94 -5.05
CA ILE A 201 0.98 -0.66 -6.41
C ILE A 201 1.65 -1.59 -7.43
N LEU A 202 2.99 -1.70 -7.40
CA LEU A 202 3.74 -2.61 -8.27
C LEU A 202 3.26 -4.06 -8.12
N LEU A 203 3.09 -4.55 -6.88
CA LEU A 203 2.68 -5.92 -6.61
C LEU A 203 1.26 -6.22 -7.11
N LEU A 204 0.31 -5.30 -6.92
CA LEU A 204 -1.04 -5.46 -7.46
C LEU A 204 -1.07 -5.36 -8.99
N ALA A 205 -0.28 -4.45 -9.57
CA ALA A 205 -0.18 -4.29 -11.02
C ALA A 205 0.44 -5.53 -11.70
N ALA A 206 1.47 -6.13 -11.09
CA ALA A 206 2.11 -7.36 -11.56
C ALA A 206 1.12 -8.54 -11.66
N MET A 207 0.06 -8.52 -10.84
CA MET A 207 -0.97 -9.55 -10.81
C MET A 207 -2.16 -9.27 -11.74
N LEU A 208 -2.19 -8.14 -12.45
CA LEU A 208 -3.24 -7.84 -13.41
C LEU A 208 -3.05 -8.63 -14.71
N PRO A 209 -4.14 -9.13 -15.31
CA PRO A 209 -4.07 -9.65 -16.66
C PRO A 209 -3.75 -8.52 -17.64
N HIS A 210 -2.83 -8.77 -18.57
CA HIS A 210 -2.46 -7.85 -19.67
C HIS A 210 -1.85 -6.52 -19.21
N ILE A 211 -1.07 -6.50 -18.13
CA ILE A 211 -0.21 -5.34 -17.85
C ILE A 211 0.94 -5.30 -18.86
N GLU A 212 1.20 -4.13 -19.44
CA GLU A 212 2.31 -3.96 -20.39
C GLU A 212 3.65 -4.10 -19.65
N PRO A 213 4.60 -4.93 -20.14
CA PRO A 213 5.89 -5.13 -19.49
C PRO A 213 6.64 -3.83 -19.21
N GLU A 214 6.67 -2.91 -20.18
CA GLU A 214 7.32 -1.60 -20.04
C GLU A 214 6.72 -0.79 -18.88
N HIS A 215 5.39 -0.83 -18.73
CA HIS A 215 4.72 -0.13 -17.64
C HIS A 215 5.07 -0.74 -16.28
N LEU A 216 5.15 -2.07 -16.21
CA LEU A 216 5.58 -2.77 -15.01
C LEU A 216 7.05 -2.47 -14.65
N GLY A 217 7.92 -2.37 -15.65
CA GLY A 217 9.30 -1.91 -15.48
C GLY A 217 9.39 -0.51 -14.90
N LYS A 218 8.63 0.45 -15.44
CA LYS A 218 8.56 1.83 -14.94
C LYS A 218 8.05 1.91 -13.49
N LEU A 219 7.07 1.08 -13.12
CA LEU A 219 6.64 0.97 -11.72
C LEU A 219 7.76 0.43 -10.82
N GLY A 220 8.53 -0.55 -11.29
CA GLY A 220 9.69 -1.06 -10.56
C GLY A 220 10.80 -0.02 -10.37
N GLU A 221 11.12 0.73 -11.43
CA GLU A 221 12.08 1.83 -11.37
C GLU A 221 11.62 2.91 -10.39
N TRP A 222 10.33 3.24 -10.42
CA TRP A 222 9.74 4.20 -9.49
C TRP A 222 9.85 3.74 -8.03
N VAL A 223 9.61 2.46 -7.70
CA VAL A 223 9.82 1.93 -6.34
C VAL A 223 11.24 2.16 -5.85
N LEU A 224 12.24 1.84 -6.68
CA LEU A 224 13.65 2.02 -6.35
C LEU A 224 14.01 3.51 -6.16
N ALA A 225 13.50 4.36 -7.04
CA ALA A 225 13.75 5.80 -7.00
C ALA A 225 13.10 6.46 -5.77
N GLU A 226 11.86 6.10 -5.44
CA GLU A 226 11.13 6.65 -4.29
C GLU A 226 11.81 6.27 -2.96
N GLU A 227 12.25 5.02 -2.84
CA GLU A 227 13.01 4.55 -1.67
C GLU A 227 14.33 5.30 -1.52
N ALA A 228 15.11 5.44 -2.60
CA ALA A 228 16.39 6.13 -2.58
C ALA A 228 16.23 7.63 -2.25
N ARG A 229 15.23 8.29 -2.85
CA ARG A 229 14.94 9.70 -2.63
C ARG A 229 14.59 9.96 -1.16
N LEU A 230 13.66 9.19 -0.61
CA LEU A 230 13.21 9.37 0.76
C LEU A 230 14.33 9.02 1.76
N ARG A 231 15.14 7.99 1.46
CA ARG A 231 16.33 7.67 2.25
C ARG A 231 17.29 8.85 2.35
N GLU A 232 17.60 9.49 1.23
CA GLU A 232 18.46 10.67 1.18
C GLU A 232 17.88 11.84 1.98
N GLU A 233 16.59 12.12 1.82
CA GLU A 233 15.88 13.17 2.57
C GLU A 233 15.94 12.94 4.09
N LEU A 234 15.79 11.68 4.51
CA LEU A 234 15.80 11.29 5.93
C LEU A 234 17.21 11.15 6.53
N MET A 235 18.29 11.24 5.74
CA MET A 235 19.67 11.14 6.27
C MET A 235 19.99 12.17 7.35
N HIS A 236 19.34 13.34 7.28
CA HIS A 236 19.54 14.43 8.22
C HIS A 236 18.40 14.54 9.26
N ALA A 237 17.45 13.61 9.26
CA ALA A 237 16.41 13.55 10.27
C ALA A 237 16.99 13.19 11.65
N TRP A 238 16.24 13.50 12.71
CA TRP A 238 16.63 13.15 14.09
C TRP A 238 16.90 11.65 14.27
N ARG A 239 16.17 10.82 13.53
CA ARG A 239 16.42 9.39 13.40
C ARG A 239 16.76 9.08 11.93
N PRO A 240 18.05 8.98 11.57
CA PRO A 240 18.45 8.56 10.25
C PRO A 240 17.95 7.13 9.96
N PRO A 241 17.65 6.80 8.70
CA PRO A 241 17.25 5.45 8.34
C PRO A 241 18.40 4.46 8.53
N THR A 242 18.06 3.21 8.85
CA THR A 242 19.05 2.12 8.95
C THR A 242 19.44 1.62 7.56
N GLU A 243 20.50 0.81 7.46
CA GLU A 243 20.98 0.27 6.18
C GLU A 243 19.97 -0.66 5.47
N GLN A 244 18.96 -1.15 6.20
CA GLN A 244 17.96 -2.05 5.67
C GLN A 244 17.11 -1.37 4.58
N TRP A 245 17.03 -1.99 3.40
CA TRP A 245 16.25 -1.44 2.30
C TRP A 245 14.76 -1.44 2.64
N LEU A 246 14.06 -0.34 2.30
CA LEU A 246 12.65 -0.09 2.60
C LEU A 246 12.28 0.00 4.10
N PHE A 247 12.58 -1.03 4.90
CA PHE A 247 12.23 -1.08 6.33
C PHE A 247 13.10 -0.17 7.21
N GLY A 248 14.28 0.22 6.74
CA GLY A 248 15.11 1.19 7.43
C GLY A 248 14.51 2.60 7.48
N LEU A 249 13.50 2.90 6.65
CA LEU A 249 12.82 4.19 6.58
C LEU A 249 11.79 4.41 7.69
N VAL A 250 11.32 3.32 8.33
CA VAL A 250 10.21 3.35 9.30
C VAL A 250 10.66 2.91 10.68
N SER A 251 9.95 3.38 11.70
CA SER A 251 10.28 3.11 13.10
C SER A 251 9.88 1.71 13.58
N HIS A 252 8.87 1.12 12.95
CA HIS A 252 8.29 -0.18 13.29
C HIS A 252 8.29 -1.10 12.06
N ASN A 253 8.82 -2.31 12.20
CA ASN A 253 9.00 -3.28 11.11
C ASN A 253 8.00 -4.45 11.16
N ASN A 254 6.80 -4.20 11.67
CA ASN A 254 5.69 -5.15 11.57
C ASN A 254 5.54 -5.64 10.13
N TYR A 255 5.25 -6.94 9.97
CA TYR A 255 5.04 -7.60 8.68
C TYR A 255 6.20 -7.54 7.68
N GLN A 256 7.42 -7.28 8.14
CA GLN A 256 8.60 -7.34 7.27
C GLN A 256 8.69 -8.67 6.51
N GLU A 257 8.53 -9.80 7.20
CA GLU A 257 8.54 -11.13 6.57
C GLU A 257 7.41 -11.29 5.53
N SER A 258 6.21 -10.76 5.81
CA SER A 258 5.09 -10.82 4.87
C SER A 258 5.34 -10.00 3.62
N TRP A 259 5.91 -8.79 3.76
CA TRP A 259 6.33 -7.96 2.64
C TRP A 259 7.41 -8.63 1.81
N GLN A 260 8.44 -9.18 2.45
CA GLN A 260 9.51 -9.92 1.78
C GLN A 260 8.96 -11.11 1.00
N ALA A 261 8.24 -12.02 1.67
CA ALA A 261 7.70 -13.24 1.08
C ALA A 261 6.72 -12.95 -0.07
N THR A 262 5.82 -11.98 0.11
CA THR A 262 4.84 -11.59 -0.92
C THR A 262 5.52 -10.95 -2.12
N THR A 263 6.52 -10.09 -1.89
CA THR A 263 7.27 -9.43 -2.96
C THR A 263 8.02 -10.46 -3.80
N VAL A 264 8.79 -11.34 -3.16
CA VAL A 264 9.52 -12.42 -3.83
C VAL A 264 8.55 -13.29 -4.62
N SER A 265 7.50 -13.79 -3.98
CA SER A 265 6.54 -14.71 -4.62
C SER A 265 5.86 -14.12 -5.86
N ILE A 266 5.43 -12.85 -5.81
CA ILE A 266 4.76 -12.20 -6.93
C ILE A 266 5.76 -11.88 -8.05
N LEU A 267 6.89 -11.26 -7.71
CA LEU A 267 7.84 -10.79 -8.72
C LEU A 267 8.54 -11.96 -9.43
N GLU A 268 8.92 -13.03 -8.72
CA GLU A 268 9.50 -14.23 -9.33
C GLU A 268 8.54 -14.90 -10.32
N LYS A 269 7.22 -14.81 -10.08
CA LYS A 269 6.22 -15.39 -10.97
C LYS A 269 6.12 -14.65 -12.30
N VAL A 270 6.31 -13.32 -12.31
CA VAL A 270 6.14 -12.49 -13.52
C VAL A 270 7.43 -12.30 -14.31
N ILE A 271 8.59 -12.29 -13.63
CA ILE A 271 9.91 -12.09 -14.25
C ILE A 271 10.16 -12.96 -15.50
N PRO A 272 9.82 -14.27 -15.53
CA PRO A 272 10.08 -15.11 -16.71
C PRO A 272 9.35 -14.67 -17.98
N ALA A 273 8.29 -13.87 -17.86
CA ALA A 273 7.50 -13.39 -18.99
C ALA A 273 7.90 -11.98 -19.46
N LEU A 274 8.85 -11.33 -18.78
CA LEU A 274 9.27 -9.96 -19.09
C LEU A 274 10.49 -9.93 -20.01
N PRO A 275 10.66 -8.87 -20.82
CA PRO A 275 11.94 -8.58 -21.46
C PRO A 275 13.04 -8.34 -20.42
N LEU A 276 14.29 -8.49 -20.86
CA LEU A 276 15.44 -8.51 -19.96
C LEU A 276 15.60 -7.21 -19.15
N SER A 277 15.34 -6.05 -19.75
CA SER A 277 15.45 -4.74 -19.08
C SER A 277 14.54 -4.66 -17.87
N GLU A 278 13.25 -4.98 -18.04
CA GLU A 278 12.26 -4.89 -16.96
C GLU A 278 12.46 -6.00 -15.94
N ALA A 279 12.86 -7.20 -16.38
CA ALA A 279 13.20 -8.30 -15.48
C ALA A 279 14.37 -7.96 -14.54
N LEU A 280 15.38 -7.22 -15.01
CA LEU A 280 16.52 -6.81 -14.17
C LEU A 280 16.10 -5.83 -13.08
N VAL A 281 15.18 -4.90 -13.39
CA VAL A 281 14.62 -3.96 -12.39
C VAL A 281 13.92 -4.74 -11.27
N LEU A 282 13.05 -5.69 -11.61
CA LEU A 282 12.32 -6.47 -10.59
C LEU A 282 13.24 -7.40 -9.79
N ARG A 283 14.30 -7.96 -10.40
CA ARG A 283 15.32 -8.73 -9.67
C ARG A 283 16.06 -7.88 -8.64
N ASN A 284 16.41 -6.64 -8.98
CA ASN A 284 17.04 -5.71 -8.04
C ASN A 284 16.13 -5.45 -6.81
N ILE A 285 14.81 -5.33 -7.01
CA ILE A 285 13.85 -5.20 -5.90
C ILE A 285 13.86 -6.46 -5.01
N ILE A 286 13.82 -7.66 -5.62
CA ILE A 286 13.89 -8.94 -4.89
C ILE A 286 15.18 -9.05 -4.06
N GLU A 287 16.32 -8.72 -4.67
CA GLU A 287 17.62 -8.78 -4.01
C GLU A 287 17.68 -7.81 -2.81
N ARG A 288 17.21 -6.58 -3.01
CA ARG A 288 17.24 -5.55 -1.96
C ARG A 288 16.27 -5.83 -0.81
N ILE A 289 15.06 -6.31 -1.10
CA ILE A 289 14.08 -6.55 -0.02
C ILE A 289 14.50 -7.71 0.90
N GLY A 290 15.34 -8.62 0.40
CA GLY A 290 15.90 -9.72 1.18
C GLY A 290 17.13 -9.37 2.02
N MET A 291 17.74 -8.20 1.82
CA MET A 291 18.90 -7.70 2.57
C MET A 291 18.49 -6.89 3.81
#